data_AF-A0A968TG73-F1
#
_entry.id   AF-A0A968TG73-F1
#
_cell.length_a   1.000
_cell.length_b   1.000
_cell.length_c   1.000
_cell.angle_alpha   90.00
_cell.angle_beta   90.00
_cell.angle_gamma   90.00
#
_symmetry.space_group_name_H-M   'P 1'
#
loop_
_entity.id
_entity.type
_entity.pdbx_description
1 polymer ?
#
loop_
_entity_poly.entity_id
_entity_poly.type
_entity_poly.pdbx_seq_one_letter_code
_entity_poly.pdbx_strand_id
1 'polypeptide(L)'
;MTANEGDARSEEQRVSGLNLDATKFPDAATLKLDANLGRLQVSNIDGDIDGDGDYDRLQAYGTRSFSIWDDQGKLVYNSGDQFEQIIARDFANIFNSEGTAADKDTRSDNKGPEPEGVAIGVINNRTYAFIGLERVGGVMVYEVTNPQKPQFVEYVPNQTGDLSPEGVAFIPASESPNGKNLLVVSHEVSNTVAVFEVNPPTRISDIQGAAHRSPLVGQTVQNVRGIITSLVTTGSGRGFYIQDPNPDSNNATSEAVFVFMGSSWTPPTGLAVGTSVQVAGRVDEFRPGNNANNLTITQINGTVTGAAVNQIASLGTITPTVIGTGGRIPPNAVIQNDFTTTAGNVETGGDFDPVTEGIDFYESLEGMFVQINNGVATSPTNSFGETWVLPDNGANATGRTARGGSLISANDYNPERVQIDDDLFSSGTSPKVNVGATFNTITGVVSYNFNNYEVLPTSLAVASPGTLAKETTTLAGDTNNLTIAAFNVEKLRP
;
A
#
# COMPACT_ATOMS: atom_id res chain seq x y z
N MET A 1 23.17 -4.79 4.71
CA MET A 1 22.96 -4.15 3.41
C MET A 1 24.32 -3.69 2.89
N THR A 2 24.55 -3.70 1.58
CA THR A 2 25.81 -3.28 0.95
C THR A 2 25.52 -2.25 -0.14
N ALA A 3 26.34 -1.20 -0.24
CA ALA A 3 26.27 -0.22 -1.30
C ALA A 3 26.79 -0.76 -2.64
N ASN A 4 27.46 -1.93 -2.66
CA ASN A 4 28.07 -2.52 -3.85
C ASN A 4 29.10 -1.62 -4.57
N GLU A 5 29.83 -0.81 -3.80
CA GLU A 5 30.99 0.03 -4.19
C GLU A 5 31.82 -0.53 -5.35
N GLY A 6 32.28 -1.78 -5.25
CA GLY A 6 32.91 -2.49 -6.36
C GLY A 6 34.26 -1.92 -6.81
N ASP A 7 35.04 -1.36 -5.90
CA ASP A 7 36.31 -0.74 -6.23
C ASP A 7 37.43 -1.76 -6.57
N ALA A 8 38.34 -1.39 -7.47
CA ALA A 8 39.39 -2.26 -7.99
C ALA A 8 40.80 -1.79 -7.61
N ARG A 9 41.71 -2.72 -7.31
CA ARG A 9 43.09 -2.40 -6.91
C ARG A 9 44.03 -2.29 -8.12
N SER A 10 43.65 -1.49 -9.12
CA SER A 10 44.33 -1.39 -10.43
C SER A 10 44.24 -2.65 -11.31
N GLU A 11 43.19 -3.44 -11.10
CA GLU A 11 42.92 -4.71 -11.80
C GLU A 11 41.93 -4.49 -12.95
N GLU A 12 41.98 -3.33 -13.61
CA GLU A 12 41.01 -2.92 -14.62
C GLU A 12 41.64 -2.64 -15.97
N GLN A 13 40.97 -3.02 -17.05
CA GLN A 13 41.36 -2.69 -18.41
C GLN A 13 40.14 -2.44 -19.30
N ARG A 14 40.30 -1.58 -20.33
CA ARG A 14 39.27 -1.40 -21.36
C ARG A 14 39.14 -2.67 -22.21
N VAL A 15 37.92 -3.03 -22.58
CA VAL A 15 37.66 -4.19 -23.46
C VAL A 15 38.40 -4.08 -24.80
N SER A 16 38.56 -2.87 -25.35
CA SER A 16 39.35 -2.64 -26.57
C SER A 16 40.82 -3.08 -26.46
N GLY A 17 41.36 -3.15 -25.25
CA GLY A 17 42.71 -3.65 -24.98
C GLY A 17 42.80 -5.16 -24.74
N LEU A 18 41.68 -5.84 -24.45
CA LEU A 18 41.70 -7.26 -24.06
C LEU A 18 41.91 -8.19 -25.25
N ASN A 19 42.58 -9.32 -25.01
CA ASN A 19 42.57 -10.46 -25.92
C ASN A 19 41.33 -11.30 -25.60
N LEU A 20 40.34 -11.36 -26.49
CA LEU A 20 39.08 -12.07 -26.25
C LEU A 20 39.12 -13.43 -26.94
N ASP A 21 38.66 -14.48 -26.26
CA ASP A 21 38.55 -15.81 -26.86
C ASP A 21 37.68 -15.77 -28.11
N ALA A 22 38.18 -16.31 -29.21
CA ALA A 22 37.49 -16.30 -30.50
C ALA A 22 36.24 -17.20 -30.51
N THR A 23 36.15 -18.17 -29.59
CA THR A 23 35.00 -19.07 -29.48
C THR A 23 33.87 -18.45 -28.65
N LYS A 24 34.18 -17.77 -27.54
CA LYS A 24 33.23 -17.05 -26.69
C LYS A 24 32.79 -15.73 -27.33
N PHE A 25 33.71 -15.03 -27.99
CA PHE A 25 33.49 -13.74 -28.63
C PHE A 25 33.80 -13.80 -30.14
N PRO A 26 33.00 -14.53 -30.94
CA PRO A 26 33.24 -14.67 -32.38
C PRO A 26 33.17 -13.33 -33.15
N ASP A 27 32.61 -12.29 -32.54
CA ASP A 27 32.49 -10.92 -33.03
C ASP A 27 33.38 -9.93 -32.25
N ALA A 28 34.47 -10.41 -31.62
CA ALA A 28 35.39 -9.61 -30.79
C ALA A 28 35.81 -8.28 -31.44
N ALA A 29 36.12 -8.27 -32.74
CA ALA A 29 36.50 -7.04 -33.45
C ALA A 29 35.42 -5.95 -33.40
N THR A 30 34.14 -6.36 -33.45
CA THR A 30 32.98 -5.47 -33.32
C THR A 30 32.81 -5.05 -31.87
N LEU A 31 32.82 -5.98 -30.91
CA LEU A 31 32.67 -5.69 -29.48
C LEU A 31 33.71 -4.69 -28.98
N LYS A 32 34.95 -4.79 -29.49
CA LYS A 32 36.07 -3.93 -29.12
C LYS A 32 36.02 -2.51 -29.70
N LEU A 33 35.04 -2.18 -30.55
CA LEU A 33 34.84 -0.80 -31.02
C LEU A 33 34.36 0.10 -29.87
N ASP A 34 34.81 1.35 -29.84
CA ASP A 34 34.41 2.32 -28.82
C ASP A 34 32.91 2.58 -28.77
N ALA A 35 32.23 2.47 -29.92
CA ALA A 35 30.78 2.59 -30.03
C ALA A 35 30.01 1.40 -29.42
N ASN A 36 30.71 0.30 -29.11
CA ASN A 36 30.17 -0.91 -28.50
C ASN A 36 30.72 -1.06 -27.07
N LEU A 37 31.46 -2.13 -26.78
CA LEU A 37 32.04 -2.38 -25.45
C LEU A 37 33.47 -1.87 -25.32
N GLY A 38 34.10 -1.39 -26.40
CA GLY A 38 35.53 -1.07 -26.43
C GLY A 38 35.98 -0.10 -25.33
N ARG A 39 35.09 0.78 -24.91
CA ARG A 39 35.32 1.73 -23.83
C ARG A 39 35.13 1.13 -22.43
N LEU A 40 34.29 0.11 -22.26
CA LEU A 40 33.93 -0.45 -20.96
C LEU A 40 35.17 -0.92 -20.19
N GLN A 41 35.29 -0.52 -18.93
CA GLN A 41 36.28 -1.08 -18.01
C GLN A 41 35.78 -2.37 -17.36
N VAL A 42 36.64 -3.38 -17.35
CA VAL A 42 36.39 -4.71 -16.79
C VAL A 42 37.62 -5.20 -16.03
N SER A 43 37.43 -6.19 -15.15
CA SER A 43 38.51 -6.88 -14.48
C SER A 43 39.51 -7.46 -15.49
N ASN A 44 40.79 -7.29 -15.22
CA ASN A 44 41.90 -7.86 -15.98
C ASN A 44 42.53 -9.11 -15.31
N ILE A 45 41.83 -9.70 -14.34
CA ILE A 45 42.26 -10.92 -13.64
C ILE A 45 41.19 -12.01 -13.57
N ASP A 46 39.90 -11.68 -13.74
CA ASP A 46 38.77 -12.62 -13.54
C ASP A 46 38.19 -13.22 -14.84
N GLY A 47 38.74 -12.82 -15.99
CA GLY A 47 38.17 -13.10 -17.31
C GLY A 47 38.78 -14.29 -18.06
N ASP A 48 40.00 -14.71 -17.71
CA ASP A 48 40.71 -15.87 -18.26
C ASP A 48 40.38 -17.10 -17.39
N ILE A 49 39.42 -17.94 -17.83
CA ILE A 49 38.86 -19.01 -16.99
C ILE A 49 39.71 -20.30 -17.10
N ASP A 50 40.35 -20.52 -18.25
CA ASP A 50 41.14 -21.73 -18.50
C ASP A 50 42.66 -21.52 -18.50
N GLY A 51 43.13 -20.28 -18.35
CA GLY A 51 44.52 -19.89 -18.13
C GLY A 51 45.36 -19.82 -19.39
N ASP A 52 44.75 -19.65 -20.56
CA ASP A 52 45.44 -19.63 -21.85
C ASP A 52 45.88 -18.22 -22.30
N GLY A 53 45.49 -17.19 -21.55
CA GLY A 53 45.85 -15.79 -21.77
C GLY A 53 44.92 -15.02 -22.70
N ASP A 54 43.82 -15.60 -23.15
CA ASP A 54 42.66 -14.86 -23.65
C ASP A 54 41.52 -14.81 -22.62
N TYR A 55 40.49 -14.02 -22.91
CA TYR A 55 39.40 -13.76 -21.99
C TYR A 55 38.15 -14.47 -22.48
N ASP A 56 37.64 -15.38 -21.66
CA ASP A 56 36.37 -16.09 -21.84
C ASP A 56 35.16 -15.27 -21.41
N ARG A 57 35.36 -14.30 -20.50
CA ARG A 57 34.29 -13.52 -19.88
C ARG A 57 34.74 -12.08 -19.61
N LEU A 58 33.83 -11.15 -19.86
CA LEU A 58 33.95 -9.76 -19.44
C LEU A 58 33.26 -9.59 -18.08
N GLN A 59 34.01 -9.11 -17.08
CA GLN A 59 33.51 -8.91 -15.72
C GLN A 59 33.62 -7.44 -15.34
N ALA A 60 32.50 -6.71 -15.31
CA ALA A 60 32.44 -5.35 -14.80
C ALA A 60 32.16 -5.36 -13.28
N TYR A 61 32.63 -4.34 -12.56
CA TYR A 61 32.43 -4.21 -11.12
C TYR A 61 31.04 -3.66 -10.73
N GLY A 62 30.62 -3.94 -9.49
CA GLY A 62 29.23 -3.86 -8.99
C GLY A 62 28.67 -2.48 -8.63
N THR A 63 29.22 -1.40 -9.17
CA THR A 63 29.16 0.00 -8.71
C THR A 63 27.86 0.77 -9.06
N ARG A 64 26.72 0.07 -9.17
CA ARG A 64 25.47 0.62 -9.76
C ARG A 64 24.20 0.36 -8.97
N SER A 65 24.33 -0.39 -7.87
CA SER A 65 23.20 -0.98 -7.17
C SER A 65 23.45 -1.01 -5.67
N PHE A 66 22.44 -1.29 -4.86
CA PHE A 66 22.64 -1.77 -3.48
C PHE A 66 22.07 -3.18 -3.34
N SER A 67 22.56 -3.93 -2.33
CA SER A 67 22.06 -5.27 -2.01
C SER A 67 21.60 -5.39 -0.56
N ILE A 68 20.48 -6.07 -0.35
CA ILE A 68 19.99 -6.50 0.96
C ILE A 68 20.26 -8.00 1.11
N TRP A 69 20.75 -8.38 2.28
CA TRP A 69 21.12 -9.75 2.63
C TRP A 69 20.36 -10.16 3.90
N ASP A 70 20.04 -11.43 4.04
CA ASP A 70 19.53 -11.98 5.30
C ASP A 70 20.68 -12.29 6.29
N ASP A 71 20.34 -12.76 7.48
CA ASP A 71 21.31 -13.08 8.53
C ASP A 71 22.20 -14.29 8.20
N GLN A 72 21.84 -15.07 7.17
CA GLN A 72 22.64 -16.17 6.62
C GLN A 72 23.53 -15.73 5.45
N GLY A 73 23.50 -14.44 5.07
CA GLY A 73 24.24 -13.92 3.93
C GLY A 73 23.64 -14.28 2.58
N LYS A 74 22.38 -14.72 2.52
CA LYS A 74 21.68 -14.93 1.24
C LYS A 74 21.16 -13.59 0.72
N LEU A 75 21.31 -13.39 -0.59
CA LEU A 75 20.77 -12.21 -1.27
C LEU A 75 19.24 -12.20 -1.19
N VAL A 76 18.69 -11.13 -0.61
CA VAL A 76 17.25 -10.88 -0.49
C VAL A 76 16.77 -9.98 -1.62
N TYR A 77 17.54 -8.94 -1.93
CA TYR A 77 17.21 -7.95 -2.95
C TYR A 77 18.48 -7.33 -3.53
N ASN A 78 18.47 -7.02 -4.83
CA ASN A 78 19.47 -6.18 -5.48
C ASN A 78 18.72 -5.16 -6.35
N SER A 79 19.10 -3.89 -6.27
CA SER A 79 18.40 -2.82 -7.00
C SER A 79 18.67 -2.81 -8.50
N GLY A 80 19.63 -3.60 -8.99
CA GLY A 80 20.04 -3.60 -10.39
C GLY A 80 20.49 -2.21 -10.84
N ASP A 81 20.04 -1.79 -12.01
CA ASP A 81 20.36 -0.51 -12.63
C ASP A 81 19.46 0.66 -12.17
N GLN A 82 18.69 0.49 -11.08
CA GLN A 82 17.72 1.50 -10.65
C GLN A 82 18.30 2.90 -10.46
N PHE A 83 19.52 3.03 -9.92
CA PHE A 83 20.15 4.34 -9.74
C PHE A 83 20.33 5.06 -11.08
N GLU A 84 20.85 4.36 -12.08
CA GLU A 84 21.03 4.89 -13.43
C GLU A 84 19.69 5.22 -14.09
N GLN A 85 18.68 4.35 -13.96
CA GLN A 85 17.33 4.59 -14.50
C GLN A 85 16.67 5.83 -13.88
N ILE A 86 16.79 6.00 -12.56
CA ILE A 86 16.24 7.15 -11.82
C ILE A 86 16.93 8.44 -12.26
N ILE A 87 18.27 8.46 -12.30
CA ILE A 87 19.04 9.64 -12.68
C ILE A 87 18.80 9.98 -14.16
N ALA A 88 18.77 8.99 -15.06
CA ALA A 88 18.49 9.21 -16.47
C ALA A 88 17.09 9.82 -16.69
N ARG A 89 16.10 9.40 -15.89
CA ARG A 89 14.72 9.89 -15.98
C ARG A 89 14.56 11.30 -15.42
N ASP A 90 15.06 11.54 -14.21
CA ASP A 90 14.72 12.74 -13.43
C ASP A 90 15.83 13.79 -13.41
N PHE A 91 17.08 13.37 -13.62
CA PHE A 91 18.30 14.19 -13.50
C PHE A 91 19.22 13.97 -14.72
N ALA A 92 18.62 13.91 -15.91
CA ALA A 92 19.27 13.52 -17.16
C ALA A 92 20.48 14.40 -17.55
N ASN A 93 20.59 15.61 -16.99
CA ASN A 93 21.70 16.54 -17.22
C ASN A 93 23.00 16.09 -16.54
N ILE A 94 22.92 15.29 -15.49
CA ILE A 94 24.07 14.79 -14.72
C ILE A 94 24.22 13.26 -14.79
N PHE A 95 23.45 12.60 -15.66
CA PHE A 95 23.51 11.15 -15.84
C PHE A 95 24.95 10.66 -16.04
N ASN A 96 25.38 9.72 -15.17
CA ASN A 96 26.71 9.10 -15.17
C ASN A 96 27.84 10.13 -15.39
N SER A 97 27.79 11.21 -14.63
CA SER A 97 28.79 12.29 -14.64
C SER A 97 29.75 12.21 -13.48
N GLU A 98 30.82 13.00 -13.54
CA GLU A 98 31.73 13.30 -12.41
C GLU A 98 31.17 14.40 -11.49
N GLY A 99 29.85 14.45 -11.32
CA GLY A 99 29.15 15.39 -10.43
C GLY A 99 28.77 16.73 -11.10
N THR A 100 29.06 16.92 -12.39
CA THR A 100 28.68 18.12 -13.13
C THR A 100 28.02 17.80 -14.47
N ALA A 101 27.17 18.71 -14.94
CA ALA A 101 26.52 18.56 -16.25
C ALA A 101 27.50 18.64 -17.44
N ALA A 102 28.70 19.21 -17.24
CA ALA A 102 29.72 19.26 -18.28
C ALA A 102 30.31 17.86 -18.56
N ASP A 103 30.30 17.00 -17.54
CA ASP A 103 30.86 15.65 -17.59
C ASP A 103 29.76 14.59 -17.78
N LYS A 104 28.62 14.98 -18.34
CA LYS A 104 27.53 14.03 -18.60
C LYS A 104 28.03 12.82 -19.37
N ASP A 105 27.66 11.63 -18.87
CA ASP A 105 27.88 10.33 -19.51
C ASP A 105 29.36 9.95 -19.69
N THR A 106 30.26 10.53 -18.90
CA THR A 106 31.69 10.16 -18.88
C THR A 106 31.98 8.90 -18.05
N ARG A 107 31.02 8.45 -17.23
CA ARG A 107 31.17 7.29 -16.32
C ARG A 107 30.49 6.01 -16.80
N SER A 108 29.65 6.04 -17.83
CA SER A 108 28.88 4.86 -18.26
C SER A 108 29.78 3.71 -18.74
N ASP A 109 30.87 4.04 -19.43
CA ASP A 109 31.91 3.09 -19.83
C ASP A 109 32.85 2.68 -18.69
N ASN A 110 32.57 3.10 -17.48
CA ASN A 110 33.41 2.87 -16.31
C ASN A 110 32.55 2.29 -15.17
N LYS A 111 32.40 2.98 -14.03
CA LYS A 111 31.66 2.50 -12.86
C LYS A 111 30.32 3.23 -12.63
N GLY A 112 29.86 4.08 -13.56
CA GLY A 112 28.53 4.67 -13.46
C GLY A 112 28.36 5.57 -12.22
N PRO A 113 27.32 5.38 -11.37
CA PRO A 113 27.05 6.22 -10.22
C PRO A 113 28.00 6.08 -9.01
N GLU A 114 28.62 4.92 -8.80
CA GLU A 114 29.55 4.61 -7.68
C GLU A 114 28.95 4.85 -6.27
N PRO A 115 28.10 3.93 -5.79
CA PRO A 115 27.57 3.94 -4.44
C PRO A 115 28.61 3.52 -3.38
N GLU A 116 28.84 4.35 -2.37
CA GLU A 116 29.89 4.17 -1.37
C GLU A 116 29.31 3.90 0.03
N GLY A 117 28.91 4.98 0.71
CA GLY A 117 28.36 4.92 2.06
C GLY A 117 26.93 4.45 2.07
N VAL A 118 26.60 3.62 3.06
CA VAL A 118 25.23 3.19 3.32
C VAL A 118 24.88 3.31 4.79
N ALA A 119 23.80 4.02 5.10
CA ALA A 119 23.23 4.11 6.43
C ALA A 119 21.80 3.58 6.45
N ILE A 120 21.39 3.03 7.60
CA ILE A 120 20.03 2.63 7.89
C ILE A 120 19.49 3.49 9.03
N GLY A 121 18.25 3.97 8.90
CA GLY A 121 17.53 4.67 9.95
C GLY A 121 16.11 4.15 10.11
N VAL A 122 15.58 4.13 11.33
CA VAL A 122 14.17 3.80 11.57
C VAL A 122 13.43 5.06 11.99
N ILE A 123 12.36 5.39 11.28
CA ILE A 123 11.51 6.55 11.56
C ILE A 123 10.06 6.10 11.54
N ASN A 124 9.31 6.31 12.62
CA ASN A 124 7.90 5.91 12.73
C ASN A 124 7.68 4.44 12.33
N ASN A 125 8.52 3.53 12.85
CA ASN A 125 8.51 2.09 12.55
C ASN A 125 8.76 1.71 11.08
N ARG A 126 9.18 2.66 10.24
CA ARG A 126 9.61 2.44 8.86
C ARG A 126 11.13 2.49 8.77
N THR A 127 11.71 1.53 8.08
CA THR A 127 13.17 1.44 7.90
C THR A 127 13.56 2.13 6.60
N TYR A 128 14.51 3.05 6.66
CA TYR A 128 15.06 3.80 5.54
C TYR A 128 16.52 3.45 5.30
N ALA A 129 16.89 3.43 4.03
CA ALA A 129 18.22 3.25 3.50
C ALA A 129 18.67 4.54 2.83
N PHE A 130 19.86 5.02 3.19
CA PHE A 130 20.50 6.19 2.60
C PHE A 130 21.81 5.74 1.97
N ILE A 131 21.94 5.87 0.65
CA ILE A 131 23.09 5.42 -0.12
C ILE A 131 23.75 6.63 -0.78
N GLY A 132 24.98 6.96 -0.38
CA GLY A 132 25.77 8.04 -0.99
C GLY A 132 26.34 7.60 -2.33
N LEU A 133 26.28 8.47 -3.33
CA LEU A 133 26.86 8.23 -4.66
C LEU A 133 28.07 9.15 -4.85
N GLU A 134 29.27 8.60 -4.95
CA GLU A 134 30.53 9.35 -5.04
C GLU A 134 30.54 10.25 -6.29
N ARG A 135 30.30 9.68 -7.48
CA ARG A 135 30.55 10.40 -8.75
C ARG A 135 29.48 11.38 -9.11
N VAL A 136 28.32 10.86 -9.53
CA VAL A 136 27.19 11.71 -9.90
C VAL A 136 26.75 12.59 -8.72
N GLY A 137 27.15 12.22 -7.50
CA GLY A 137 26.91 12.96 -6.28
C GLY A 137 25.57 12.60 -5.64
N GLY A 138 25.33 13.12 -4.46
CA GLY A 138 24.04 13.01 -3.78
C GLY A 138 23.79 11.69 -3.04
N VAL A 139 22.55 11.55 -2.58
CA VAL A 139 22.08 10.43 -1.76
C VAL A 139 20.81 9.84 -2.36
N MET A 140 20.80 8.53 -2.59
CA MET A 140 19.61 7.75 -2.88
C MET A 140 18.91 7.37 -1.58
N VAL A 141 17.60 7.61 -1.50
CA VAL A 141 16.78 7.28 -0.33
C VAL A 141 15.74 6.22 -0.69
N TYR A 142 15.75 5.13 0.05
CA TYR A 142 14.79 4.03 -0.11
C TYR A 142 14.11 3.73 1.22
N GLU A 143 12.82 3.45 1.19
CA GLU A 143 12.14 2.76 2.29
C GLU A 143 12.34 1.25 2.11
N VAL A 144 12.96 0.60 3.09
CA VAL A 144 13.34 -0.81 3.10
C VAL A 144 12.64 -1.58 4.23
N THR A 145 11.53 -1.05 4.76
CA THR A 145 10.68 -1.72 5.77
C THR A 145 10.33 -3.15 5.32
N ASN A 146 9.97 -3.32 4.04
CA ASN A 146 9.94 -4.63 3.39
C ASN A 146 11.25 -4.86 2.59
N PRO A 147 12.20 -5.67 3.10
CA PRO A 147 13.50 -5.86 2.46
C PRO A 147 13.41 -6.61 1.12
N GLN A 148 12.29 -7.29 0.83
CA GLN A 148 12.07 -7.97 -0.45
C GLN A 148 11.55 -7.03 -1.54
N LYS A 149 10.97 -5.88 -1.16
CA LYS A 149 10.39 -4.90 -2.08
C LYS A 149 10.69 -3.45 -1.65
N PRO A 150 11.99 -3.04 -1.57
CA PRO A 150 12.35 -1.65 -1.31
C PRO A 150 11.61 -0.66 -2.21
N GLN A 151 11.21 0.48 -1.65
CA GLN A 151 10.51 1.55 -2.36
C GLN A 151 11.42 2.76 -2.47
N PHE A 152 11.66 3.25 -3.69
CA PHE A 152 12.38 4.51 -3.89
C PHE A 152 11.56 5.68 -3.33
N VAL A 153 12.19 6.48 -2.47
CA VAL A 153 11.59 7.67 -1.86
C VAL A 153 11.97 8.90 -2.69
N GLU A 154 13.27 9.18 -2.75
CA GLU A 154 13.82 10.32 -3.48
C GLU A 154 15.34 10.15 -3.73
N TYR A 155 15.86 10.96 -4.64
CA TYR A 155 17.28 11.19 -4.82
C TYR A 155 17.55 12.65 -4.49
N VAL A 156 18.50 12.89 -3.59
CA VAL A 156 18.90 14.22 -3.13
C VAL A 156 20.26 14.54 -3.73
N PRO A 157 20.35 15.37 -4.79
CA PRO A 157 21.63 15.78 -5.36
C PRO A 157 22.49 16.55 -4.35
N ASN A 158 23.80 16.59 -4.58
CA ASN A 158 24.70 17.42 -3.78
C ASN A 158 24.27 18.90 -3.79
N GLN A 159 24.48 19.57 -2.65
CA GLN A 159 24.33 21.01 -2.57
C GLN A 159 25.51 21.70 -3.27
N THR A 160 25.37 22.99 -3.57
CA THR A 160 26.45 23.74 -4.23
C THR A 160 27.71 23.75 -3.37
N GLY A 161 28.79 23.16 -3.86
CA GLY A 161 30.09 23.09 -3.18
C GLY A 161 30.41 21.72 -2.58
N ASP A 162 29.45 20.80 -2.52
CA ASP A 162 29.65 19.44 -2.02
C ASP A 162 29.97 18.47 -3.17
N LEU A 163 31.02 17.65 -3.02
CA LEU A 163 31.50 16.71 -4.04
C LEU A 163 31.96 15.39 -3.42
N SER A 164 31.60 14.27 -4.06
CA SER A 164 31.99 12.92 -3.63
C SER A 164 31.53 12.52 -2.23
N PRO A 165 30.22 12.28 -2.02
CA PRO A 165 29.71 11.58 -0.84
C PRO A 165 30.44 10.25 -0.60
N GLU A 166 30.91 10.05 0.63
CA GLU A 166 31.63 8.83 1.02
C GLU A 166 31.04 8.25 2.31
N GLY A 167 31.28 8.89 3.45
CA GLY A 167 30.64 8.53 4.72
C GLY A 167 29.18 9.00 4.81
N VAL A 168 28.28 8.12 5.22
CA VAL A 168 26.87 8.42 5.49
C VAL A 168 26.49 7.90 6.88
N ALA A 169 25.87 8.74 7.71
CA ALA A 169 25.44 8.37 9.06
C ALA A 169 24.04 8.93 9.38
N PHE A 170 23.16 8.09 9.90
CA PHE A 170 21.84 8.49 10.37
C PHE A 170 21.86 8.72 11.89
N ILE A 171 21.24 9.80 12.35
CA ILE A 171 21.09 10.15 13.77
C ILE A 171 19.58 10.25 14.04
N PRO A 172 19.00 9.36 14.88
CA PRO A 172 17.58 9.41 15.18
C PRO A 172 17.23 10.66 15.99
N ALA A 173 15.97 11.10 15.89
CA ALA A 173 15.47 12.27 16.60
C ALA A 173 15.77 12.25 18.11
N SER A 174 15.71 11.08 18.75
CA SER A 174 16.00 10.87 20.18
C SER A 174 17.46 11.15 20.58
N GLU A 175 18.39 11.10 19.64
CA GLU A 175 19.83 11.32 19.85
C GLU A 175 20.30 12.66 19.26
N SER A 176 19.46 13.32 18.46
CA SER A 176 19.76 14.59 17.83
C SER A 176 19.65 15.78 18.81
N PRO A 177 20.46 16.84 18.65
CA PRO A 177 20.39 18.03 19.49
C PRO A 177 19.12 18.88 19.27
N ASN A 178 18.41 18.70 18.16
CA ASN A 178 17.21 19.46 17.80
C ASN A 178 15.91 18.62 17.84
N GLY A 179 15.97 17.36 18.26
CA GLY A 179 14.82 16.45 18.30
C GLY A 179 14.30 16.05 16.91
N LYS A 180 15.15 16.08 15.88
CA LYS A 180 14.82 15.74 14.48
C LYS A 180 15.70 14.60 13.99
N ASN A 181 15.18 13.77 13.07
CA ASN A 181 16.02 12.77 12.42
C ASN A 181 17.00 13.48 11.50
N LEU A 182 18.30 13.17 11.62
CA LEU A 182 19.34 13.79 10.83
C LEU A 182 20.09 12.76 9.98
N LEU A 183 20.51 13.17 8.79
CA LEU A 183 21.47 12.44 7.96
C LEU A 183 22.73 13.29 7.82
N VAL A 184 23.88 12.72 8.18
CA VAL A 184 25.19 13.35 8.04
C VAL A 184 25.90 12.69 6.87
N VAL A 185 26.38 13.50 5.92
CA VAL A 185 27.10 13.04 4.74
C VAL A 185 28.44 13.76 4.69
N SER A 186 29.53 13.01 4.61
CA SER A 186 30.87 13.56 4.39
C SER A 186 31.23 13.50 2.91
N HIS A 187 31.87 14.57 2.45
CA HIS A 187 32.24 14.77 1.05
C HIS A 187 33.76 14.87 0.94
N GLU A 188 34.42 13.83 0.41
CA GLU A 188 35.87 13.71 0.47
C GLU A 188 36.61 14.69 -0.44
N VAL A 189 36.12 14.89 -1.67
CA VAL A 189 36.78 15.77 -2.65
C VAL A 189 36.63 17.23 -2.22
N SER A 190 35.45 17.64 -1.75
CA SER A 190 35.21 19.01 -1.28
C SER A 190 35.67 19.27 0.15
N ASN A 191 35.98 18.24 0.94
CA ASN A 191 36.29 18.33 2.37
C ASN A 191 35.16 19.01 3.18
N THR A 192 33.91 18.71 2.85
CA THR A 192 32.72 19.27 3.51
C THR A 192 31.92 18.18 4.23
N VAL A 193 31.04 18.61 5.14
CA VAL A 193 30.06 17.74 5.80
C VAL A 193 28.70 18.42 5.72
N ALA A 194 27.74 17.75 5.10
CA ALA A 194 26.35 18.19 5.03
C ALA A 194 25.53 17.48 6.11
N VAL A 195 24.57 18.20 6.70
CA VAL A 195 23.60 17.65 7.66
C VAL A 195 22.20 17.96 7.14
N PHE A 196 21.43 16.92 6.86
CA PHE A 196 20.05 16.99 6.38
C PHE A 196 19.09 16.64 7.50
N GLU A 197 17.93 17.32 7.55
CA GLU A 197 16.78 16.83 8.31
C GLU A 197 16.02 15.81 7.46
N VAL A 198 15.68 14.67 8.04
CA VAL A 198 14.94 13.59 7.37
C VAL A 198 13.50 13.58 7.85
N ASN A 199 12.59 13.92 6.92
CA ASN A 199 11.15 13.89 7.15
C ASN A 199 10.51 12.88 6.21
N PRO A 200 10.12 11.68 6.69
CA PRO A 200 9.52 10.67 5.83
C PRO A 200 8.16 11.16 5.31
N PRO A 201 7.75 10.74 4.10
CA PRO A 201 6.44 11.08 3.57
C PRO A 201 5.34 10.47 4.46
N THR A 202 4.25 11.22 4.65
CA THR A 202 3.04 10.72 5.32
C THR A 202 2.39 9.64 4.45
N ARG A 203 2.19 8.46 5.02
CA ARG A 203 1.47 7.35 4.36
C ARG A 203 0.01 7.35 4.75
N ILE A 204 -0.78 6.57 4.01
CA ILE A 204 -2.19 6.39 4.32
C ILE A 204 -2.37 5.73 5.70
N SER A 205 -1.52 4.77 6.06
CA SER A 205 -1.55 4.16 7.40
C SER A 205 -1.21 5.14 8.53
N ASP A 206 -0.37 6.16 8.29
CA ASP A 206 -0.14 7.25 9.26
C ASP A 206 -1.38 8.14 9.43
N ILE A 207 -2.18 8.32 8.37
CA ILE A 207 -3.42 9.10 8.39
C ILE A 207 -4.50 8.32 9.13
N GLN A 208 -4.66 7.04 8.83
CA GLN A 208 -5.65 6.20 9.49
C GLN A 208 -5.30 6.00 10.98
N GLY A 209 -4.07 5.56 11.26
CA GLY A 209 -3.65 5.22 12.61
C GLY A 209 -4.31 3.93 13.13
N ALA A 210 -3.95 3.54 14.35
CA ALA A 210 -4.51 2.37 15.03
C ALA A 210 -5.56 2.79 16.08
N ALA A 211 -6.59 3.50 15.61
CA ALA A 211 -7.70 4.01 16.41
C ALA A 211 -8.90 4.36 15.50
N HIS A 212 -10.09 4.49 16.07
CA HIS A 212 -11.32 4.97 15.40
C HIS A 212 -11.29 6.42 14.92
N ARG A 213 -10.22 7.15 15.26
CA ARG A 213 -10.03 8.54 14.83
C ARG A 213 -8.59 8.74 14.45
N SER A 214 -8.39 9.42 13.34
CA SER A 214 -7.08 9.73 12.82
C SER A 214 -6.23 10.50 13.85
N PRO A 215 -4.93 10.17 14.00
CA PRO A 215 -4.00 10.97 14.79
C PRO A 215 -3.67 12.32 14.11
N LEU A 216 -4.03 12.48 12.83
CA LEU A 216 -3.72 13.65 12.00
C LEU A 216 -4.91 14.57 11.77
N VAL A 217 -6.05 14.38 12.44
CA VAL A 217 -7.23 15.23 12.30
C VAL A 217 -6.87 16.72 12.43
N GLY A 218 -7.32 17.50 11.44
CA GLY A 218 -7.09 18.94 11.34
C GLY A 218 -5.74 19.32 10.75
N GLN A 219 -4.81 18.38 10.55
CA GLN A 219 -3.51 18.62 9.94
C GLN A 219 -3.60 18.58 8.41
N THR A 220 -2.79 19.40 7.75
CA THR A 220 -2.59 19.33 6.29
C THR A 220 -1.51 18.30 5.98
N VAL A 221 -1.86 17.31 5.19
CA VAL A 221 -0.94 16.31 4.64
C VAL A 221 -0.58 16.66 3.20
N GLN A 222 0.64 16.32 2.83
CA GLN A 222 1.20 16.57 1.50
C GLN A 222 1.79 15.27 0.98
N ASN A 223 1.88 15.14 -0.35
CA ASN A 223 2.56 14.03 -1.01
C ASN A 223 2.04 12.63 -0.65
N VAL A 224 0.77 12.49 -0.24
CA VAL A 224 0.16 11.19 0.09
C VAL A 224 -0.07 10.41 -1.19
N ARG A 225 0.60 9.27 -1.36
CA ARG A 225 0.57 8.48 -2.60
C ARG A 225 -0.37 7.29 -2.45
N GLY A 226 -1.10 6.97 -3.51
CA GLY A 226 -1.97 5.80 -3.55
C GLY A 226 -2.50 5.52 -4.95
N ILE A 227 -3.15 4.37 -5.10
CA ILE A 227 -3.84 3.96 -6.33
C ILE A 227 -5.34 4.09 -6.09
N ILE A 228 -6.05 4.69 -7.06
CA ILE A 228 -7.51 4.82 -6.97
C ILE A 228 -8.15 3.43 -7.05
N THR A 229 -8.94 3.06 -6.03
CA THR A 229 -9.65 1.78 -5.96
C THR A 229 -11.13 1.91 -6.30
N SER A 230 -11.74 3.06 -6.03
CA SER A 230 -13.14 3.35 -6.39
C SER A 230 -13.40 4.84 -6.55
N LEU A 231 -14.44 5.19 -7.32
CA LEU A 231 -14.88 6.56 -7.56
C LEU A 231 -16.29 6.77 -7.00
N VAL A 232 -16.49 7.86 -6.27
CA VAL A 232 -17.81 8.32 -5.81
C VAL A 232 -18.20 9.54 -6.65
N THR A 233 -19.07 9.34 -7.63
CA THR A 233 -19.41 10.38 -8.64
C THR A 233 -20.83 10.94 -8.50
N THR A 234 -21.61 10.37 -7.58
CA THR A 234 -23.00 10.74 -7.28
C THR A 234 -23.12 11.17 -5.82
N GLY A 235 -24.28 11.69 -5.44
CA GLY A 235 -24.50 12.20 -4.07
C GLY A 235 -23.79 13.52 -3.79
N SER A 236 -23.86 13.94 -2.52
CA SER A 236 -23.25 15.18 -1.99
C SER A 236 -21.80 14.99 -1.54
N GLY A 237 -21.39 13.75 -1.26
CA GLY A 237 -20.03 13.37 -0.86
C GLY A 237 -19.24 12.73 -1.99
N ARG A 238 -18.85 13.51 -3.00
CA ARG A 238 -18.12 12.97 -4.16
C ARG A 238 -16.62 13.01 -3.93
N GLY A 239 -15.92 12.09 -4.57
CA GLY A 239 -14.50 11.88 -4.36
C GLY A 239 -14.06 10.53 -4.87
N PHE A 240 -13.00 9.99 -4.28
CA PHE A 240 -12.45 8.70 -4.67
C PHE A 240 -11.68 8.06 -3.53
N TYR A 241 -11.64 6.73 -3.50
CA TYR A 241 -10.82 5.97 -2.56
C TYR A 241 -9.44 5.78 -3.16
N ILE A 242 -8.40 5.99 -2.37
CA ILE A 242 -7.02 5.61 -2.70
C ILE A 242 -6.52 4.59 -1.70
N GLN A 243 -5.69 3.67 -2.17
CA GLN A 243 -5.03 2.69 -1.32
C GLN A 243 -3.53 2.63 -1.62
N ASP A 244 -2.71 2.44 -0.59
CA ASP A 244 -1.27 2.26 -0.72
C ASP A 244 -0.99 0.83 -1.25
N PRO A 245 -0.25 0.68 -2.37
CA PRO A 245 0.09 -0.63 -2.92
C PRO A 245 1.19 -1.37 -2.16
N ASN A 246 1.77 -0.77 -1.13
CA ASN A 246 2.86 -1.33 -0.33
C ASN A 246 2.46 -1.38 1.15
N PRO A 247 1.40 -2.09 1.53
CA PRO A 247 0.87 -2.06 2.90
C PRO A 247 1.96 -2.32 3.94
N ASP A 248 1.86 -1.68 5.11
CA ASP A 248 2.71 -2.04 6.24
C ASP A 248 2.30 -3.41 6.83
N SER A 249 3.00 -3.84 7.87
CA SER A 249 2.75 -5.13 8.53
C SER A 249 1.75 -5.05 9.68
N ASN A 250 1.11 -3.89 9.89
CA ASN A 250 0.22 -3.64 11.02
C ASN A 250 -1.24 -3.75 10.60
N ASN A 251 -1.89 -4.85 10.99
CA ASN A 251 -3.32 -5.03 10.72
C ASN A 251 -4.23 -4.07 11.51
N ALA A 252 -3.70 -3.27 12.43
CA ALA A 252 -4.46 -2.24 13.14
C ALA A 252 -4.56 -0.91 12.36
N THR A 253 -3.88 -0.76 11.24
CA THR A 253 -3.98 0.42 10.38
C THR A 253 -4.64 0.07 9.06
N SER A 254 -5.49 0.96 8.56
CA SER A 254 -5.96 0.88 7.18
C SER A 254 -4.93 1.47 6.22
N GLU A 255 -4.85 0.87 5.04
CA GLU A 255 -3.96 1.29 3.94
C GLU A 255 -4.70 2.12 2.89
N ALA A 256 -5.97 2.44 3.15
CA ALA A 256 -6.81 3.21 2.25
C ALA A 256 -7.47 4.39 2.95
N VAL A 257 -7.83 5.40 2.17
CA VAL A 257 -8.51 6.59 2.66
C VAL A 257 -9.39 7.17 1.57
N PHE A 258 -10.53 7.73 1.96
CA PHE A 258 -11.38 8.48 1.05
C PHE A 258 -10.86 9.91 0.86
N VAL A 259 -10.78 10.35 -0.40
CA VAL A 259 -10.44 11.73 -0.77
C VAL A 259 -11.71 12.45 -1.16
N PHE A 260 -12.22 13.30 -0.27
CA PHE A 260 -13.43 14.09 -0.49
C PHE A 260 -13.15 15.31 -1.37
N MET A 261 -13.94 15.48 -2.43
CA MET A 261 -13.77 16.53 -3.44
C MET A 261 -14.98 17.46 -3.57
N GLY A 262 -15.99 17.31 -2.71
CA GLY A 262 -17.18 18.17 -2.71
C GLY A 262 -18.32 17.67 -3.61
N SER A 263 -19.49 18.31 -3.50
CA SER A 263 -20.74 17.84 -4.11
C SER A 263 -20.84 17.98 -5.64
N SER A 264 -19.96 18.77 -6.24
CA SER A 264 -19.98 19.08 -7.67
C SER A 264 -18.80 18.46 -8.42
N TRP A 265 -17.99 17.67 -7.73
CA TRP A 265 -16.81 17.07 -8.35
C TRP A 265 -17.20 16.04 -9.42
N THR A 266 -16.42 16.06 -10.49
CA THR A 266 -16.43 15.07 -11.56
C THR A 266 -14.98 14.68 -11.83
N PRO A 267 -14.66 13.38 -11.97
CA PRO A 267 -13.31 12.94 -12.27
C PRO A 267 -12.76 13.63 -13.54
N PRO A 268 -11.60 14.29 -13.47
CA PRO A 268 -10.92 14.77 -14.67
C PRO A 268 -10.55 13.60 -15.59
N THR A 269 -10.40 13.88 -16.89
CA THR A 269 -9.93 12.89 -17.87
C THR A 269 -8.62 12.25 -17.41
N GLY A 270 -8.56 10.92 -17.39
CA GLY A 270 -7.38 10.15 -16.95
C GLY A 270 -7.37 9.76 -15.47
N LEU A 271 -8.23 10.37 -14.64
CA LEU A 271 -8.41 10.00 -13.25
C LEU A 271 -9.47 8.88 -13.14
N ALA A 272 -9.02 7.63 -13.10
CA ALA A 272 -9.88 6.45 -13.06
C ALA A 272 -9.37 5.42 -12.05
N VAL A 273 -10.15 4.37 -11.78
CA VAL A 273 -9.69 3.22 -11.00
C VAL A 273 -8.41 2.66 -11.62
N GLY A 274 -7.40 2.39 -10.79
CA GLY A 274 -6.05 1.98 -11.18
C GLY A 274 -5.08 3.14 -11.44
N THR A 275 -5.55 4.38 -11.51
CA THR A 275 -4.65 5.54 -11.64
C THR A 275 -3.88 5.76 -10.33
N SER A 276 -2.55 5.89 -10.44
CA SER A 276 -1.71 6.30 -9.32
C SER A 276 -1.73 7.81 -9.16
N VAL A 277 -1.91 8.26 -7.93
CA VAL A 277 -2.03 9.68 -7.60
C VAL A 277 -1.18 10.04 -6.40
N GLN A 278 -0.87 11.33 -6.33
CA GLN A 278 -0.33 12.02 -5.16
C GLN A 278 -1.35 13.08 -4.73
N VAL A 279 -1.71 13.06 -3.45
CA VAL A 279 -2.77 13.88 -2.87
C VAL A 279 -2.22 14.77 -1.75
N ALA A 280 -2.73 16.00 -1.73
CA ALA A 280 -2.55 16.97 -0.66
C ALA A 280 -3.92 17.46 -0.20
N GLY A 281 -4.10 17.63 1.12
CA GLY A 281 -5.36 18.07 1.70
C GLY A 281 -5.33 18.09 3.22
N ARG A 282 -6.45 18.45 3.85
CA ARG A 282 -6.58 18.38 5.32
C ARG A 282 -7.23 17.06 5.72
N VAL A 283 -6.70 16.39 6.73
CA VAL A 283 -7.34 15.20 7.30
C VAL A 283 -8.53 15.63 8.15
N ASP A 284 -9.71 15.10 7.84
CA ASP A 284 -10.97 15.38 8.52
C ASP A 284 -11.63 14.07 8.98
N GLU A 285 -12.44 14.17 10.04
CA GLU A 285 -13.39 13.13 10.44
C GLU A 285 -14.77 13.48 9.91
N PHE A 286 -15.33 12.63 9.05
CA PHE A 286 -16.68 12.80 8.53
C PHE A 286 -17.66 11.91 9.29
N ARG A 287 -18.72 12.48 9.88
CA ARG A 287 -19.77 11.70 10.54
C ARG A 287 -20.99 11.56 9.62
N PRO A 288 -21.30 10.37 9.09
CA PRO A 288 -22.43 10.17 8.20
C PRO A 288 -23.75 10.64 8.84
N GLY A 289 -24.55 11.38 8.06
CA GLY A 289 -25.83 11.94 8.50
C GLY A 289 -25.76 12.94 9.66
N ASN A 290 -24.56 13.35 10.10
CA ASN A 290 -24.35 14.14 11.32
C ASN A 290 -25.05 13.53 12.56
N ASN A 291 -25.13 12.20 12.60
CA ASN A 291 -25.76 11.45 13.68
C ASN A 291 -24.69 11.05 14.71
N ALA A 292 -24.85 11.48 15.96
CA ALA A 292 -23.89 11.19 17.03
C ALA A 292 -23.72 9.69 17.37
N ASN A 293 -24.64 8.83 16.91
CA ASN A 293 -24.52 7.38 17.08
C ASN A 293 -23.69 6.69 15.98
N ASN A 294 -23.45 7.37 14.85
CA ASN A 294 -22.55 6.87 13.80
C ASN A 294 -21.10 7.10 14.22
N LEU A 295 -20.19 6.20 13.86
CA LEU A 295 -18.76 6.48 13.87
C LEU A 295 -18.40 7.52 12.79
N THR A 296 -17.24 8.15 12.95
CA THR A 296 -16.63 8.96 11.91
C THR A 296 -15.86 8.10 10.91
N ILE A 297 -15.67 8.68 9.72
CA ILE A 297 -14.81 8.13 8.67
C ILE A 297 -13.65 9.09 8.49
N THR A 298 -12.43 8.55 8.48
CA THR A 298 -11.23 9.32 8.17
C THR A 298 -11.20 9.64 6.68
N GLN A 299 -11.05 10.92 6.34
CA GLN A 299 -10.94 11.36 4.95
C GLN A 299 -9.90 12.47 4.76
N ILE A 300 -9.35 12.53 3.56
CA ILE A 300 -8.59 13.70 3.10
C ILE A 300 -9.55 14.66 2.41
N ASN A 301 -9.73 15.84 2.98
CA ASN A 301 -10.52 16.91 2.39
C ASN A 301 -9.71 17.65 1.32
N GLY A 302 -10.01 17.32 0.06
CA GLY A 302 -9.40 17.90 -1.14
C GLY A 302 -10.01 19.24 -1.59
N THR A 303 -10.92 19.83 -0.81
CA THR A 303 -11.60 21.09 -1.15
C THR A 303 -10.99 22.33 -0.48
N VAL A 304 -10.03 22.11 0.42
CA VAL A 304 -9.39 23.18 1.20
C VAL A 304 -8.33 23.91 0.37
N THR A 305 -7.99 25.15 0.74
CA THR A 305 -6.90 25.88 0.10
C THR A 305 -5.58 25.13 0.23
N GLY A 306 -4.88 24.95 -0.89
CA GLY A 306 -3.61 24.22 -0.95
C GLY A 306 -3.75 22.71 -1.16
N ALA A 307 -4.98 22.18 -1.23
CA ALA A 307 -5.22 20.81 -1.65
C ALA A 307 -4.90 20.61 -3.15
N ALA A 308 -4.43 19.41 -3.50
CA ALA A 308 -4.08 19.05 -4.87
C ALA A 308 -4.22 17.54 -5.08
N VAL A 309 -4.56 17.14 -6.30
CA VAL A 309 -4.54 15.75 -6.75
C VAL A 309 -3.76 15.71 -8.06
N ASN A 310 -2.60 15.09 -8.03
CA ASN A 310 -1.71 14.97 -9.19
C ASN A 310 -1.63 13.50 -9.60
N GLN A 311 -1.86 13.20 -10.88
CA GLN A 311 -1.53 11.89 -11.42
C GLN A 311 0.00 11.73 -11.43
N ILE A 312 0.48 10.55 -11.04
CA ILE A 312 1.91 10.22 -11.00
C ILE A 312 2.19 8.95 -11.81
N ALA A 313 3.48 8.64 -11.98
CA ALA A 313 3.89 7.36 -12.55
C ALA A 313 3.26 6.19 -11.77
N SER A 314 2.95 5.10 -12.49
CA SER A 314 2.28 3.94 -11.90
C SER A 314 3.04 3.39 -10.69
N LEU A 315 2.31 3.18 -9.60
CA LEU A 315 2.79 2.49 -8.39
C LEU A 315 2.54 0.97 -8.45
N GLY A 316 2.00 0.46 -9.56
CA GLY A 316 1.63 -0.95 -9.73
C GLY A 316 0.11 -1.17 -9.66
N THR A 317 -0.31 -2.18 -8.91
CA THR A 317 -1.71 -2.59 -8.78
C THR A 317 -2.07 -2.83 -7.32
N ILE A 318 -3.37 -2.73 -7.00
CA ILE A 318 -3.92 -3.12 -5.70
C ILE A 318 -4.44 -4.56 -5.80
N THR A 319 -3.99 -5.40 -4.87
CA THR A 319 -4.60 -6.71 -4.63
C THR A 319 -5.64 -6.54 -3.52
N PRO A 320 -6.90 -6.97 -3.71
CA PRO A 320 -7.91 -6.89 -2.67
C PRO A 320 -7.50 -7.63 -1.40
N THR A 321 -7.75 -7.03 -0.24
CA THR A 321 -7.61 -7.73 1.05
C THR A 321 -8.75 -8.71 1.23
N VAL A 322 -8.45 -10.00 1.38
CA VAL A 322 -9.49 -11.01 1.60
C VAL A 322 -10.04 -10.88 3.03
N ILE A 323 -11.36 -10.72 3.15
CA ILE A 323 -12.08 -10.88 4.41
C ILE A 323 -12.55 -12.34 4.48
N GLY A 324 -12.01 -13.08 5.45
CA GLY A 324 -12.22 -14.51 5.63
C GLY A 324 -10.94 -15.33 5.44
N THR A 325 -11.14 -16.59 5.08
CA THR A 325 -10.11 -17.63 4.94
C THR A 325 -9.08 -17.24 3.88
N GLY A 326 -7.80 -17.29 4.24
CA GLY A 326 -6.70 -16.86 3.36
C GLY A 326 -6.40 -15.36 3.41
N GLY A 327 -7.14 -14.60 4.22
CA GLY A 327 -6.85 -13.20 4.54
C GLY A 327 -7.10 -12.91 6.02
N ARG A 328 -7.83 -11.81 6.28
CA ARG A 328 -8.16 -11.35 7.64
C ARG A 328 -9.50 -11.96 8.05
N ILE A 329 -9.52 -12.75 9.14
CA ILE A 329 -10.73 -13.40 9.64
C ILE A 329 -11.43 -12.43 10.61
N PRO A 330 -12.70 -12.04 10.35
CA PRO A 330 -13.47 -11.23 11.29
C PRO A 330 -13.64 -11.93 12.65
N PRO A 331 -13.58 -11.19 13.76
CA PRO A 331 -14.06 -11.68 15.05
C PRO A 331 -15.51 -12.14 14.95
N ASN A 332 -15.89 -13.16 15.71
CA ASN A 332 -17.20 -13.82 15.62
C ASN A 332 -17.95 -13.89 16.96
N ALA A 333 -17.64 -13.00 17.90
CA ALA A 333 -18.39 -12.95 19.16
C ALA A 333 -18.44 -11.53 19.73
N VAL A 334 -17.28 -10.91 19.86
CA VAL A 334 -17.12 -9.61 20.51
C VAL A 334 -17.19 -8.50 19.47
N ILE A 335 -18.17 -7.60 19.61
CA ILE A 335 -18.19 -6.34 18.85
C ILE A 335 -17.17 -5.38 19.45
N GLN A 336 -17.24 -5.21 20.77
CA GLN A 336 -16.32 -4.41 21.59
C GLN A 336 -16.36 -4.93 23.03
N ASN A 337 -15.27 -4.82 23.77
CA ASN A 337 -15.13 -5.25 25.17
C ASN A 337 -14.61 -4.15 26.12
N ASP A 338 -14.21 -3.00 25.59
CA ASP A 338 -13.75 -1.84 26.36
C ASP A 338 -14.82 -1.21 27.24
N PHE A 339 -16.07 -1.23 26.77
CA PHE A 339 -17.12 -0.39 27.32
C PHE A 339 -18.39 -1.16 27.65
N THR A 340 -19.15 -0.59 28.58
CA THR A 340 -20.50 -1.07 28.88
C THR A 340 -21.50 -0.44 27.92
N THR A 341 -22.67 -1.06 27.77
CA THR A 341 -23.76 -0.51 26.93
C THR A 341 -24.28 0.87 27.38
N THR A 342 -23.90 1.34 28.56
CA THR A 342 -24.35 2.61 29.15
C THR A 342 -23.27 3.67 29.31
N ALA A 343 -22.00 3.33 29.06
CA ALA A 343 -20.87 4.23 29.30
C ALA A 343 -19.65 3.82 28.48
N GLY A 344 -19.12 4.77 27.70
CA GLY A 344 -17.95 4.58 26.85
C GLY A 344 -18.07 5.30 25.52
N ASN A 345 -16.95 5.46 24.81
CA ASN A 345 -16.92 5.90 23.42
C ASN A 345 -15.59 5.47 22.77
N VAL A 346 -15.69 4.51 21.84
CA VAL A 346 -14.58 3.92 21.06
C VAL A 346 -13.78 4.96 20.26
N GLU A 347 -14.39 6.09 19.90
CA GLU A 347 -13.69 7.19 19.20
C GLU A 347 -12.75 8.00 20.12
N THR A 348 -12.84 7.81 21.44
CA THR A 348 -12.14 8.66 22.43
C THR A 348 -11.42 7.89 23.54
N GLY A 349 -11.51 6.56 23.55
CA GLY A 349 -10.84 5.68 24.50
C GLY A 349 -11.14 4.22 24.19
N GLY A 350 -10.68 3.34 25.07
CA GLY A 350 -10.65 1.90 24.79
C GLY A 350 -9.27 1.48 24.28
N ASP A 351 -9.02 0.18 24.17
CA ASP A 351 -7.95 -0.30 23.31
C ASP A 351 -8.43 -0.34 21.84
N PHE A 352 -7.52 -0.71 20.94
CA PHE A 352 -7.85 -0.89 19.53
C PHE A 352 -7.29 -2.24 19.12
N ASP A 353 -8.13 -3.27 19.18
CA ASP A 353 -7.81 -4.67 18.98
C ASP A 353 -8.65 -5.29 17.85
N PRO A 354 -8.24 -5.12 16.58
CA PRO A 354 -8.91 -5.72 15.43
C PRO A 354 -8.83 -7.25 15.39
N VAL A 355 -8.04 -7.89 16.26
CA VAL A 355 -7.95 -9.35 16.33
C VAL A 355 -9.14 -9.93 17.10
N THR A 356 -9.62 -9.21 18.11
CA THR A 356 -10.68 -9.72 19.00
C THR A 356 -11.99 -8.93 18.89
N GLU A 357 -11.95 -7.69 18.42
CA GLU A 357 -13.13 -6.81 18.35
C GLU A 357 -13.60 -6.56 16.93
N GLY A 358 -14.87 -6.85 16.67
CA GLY A 358 -15.47 -6.67 15.35
C GLY A 358 -15.49 -5.22 14.88
N ILE A 359 -15.67 -4.27 15.81
CA ILE A 359 -15.71 -2.85 15.46
C ILE A 359 -14.33 -2.37 14.98
N ASP A 360 -13.26 -2.75 15.69
CA ASP A 360 -11.87 -2.41 15.32
C ASP A 360 -11.42 -3.16 14.06
N PHE A 361 -11.91 -4.39 13.87
CA PHE A 361 -11.60 -5.18 12.69
C PHE A 361 -12.02 -4.47 11.41
N TYR A 362 -13.24 -3.93 11.36
CA TYR A 362 -13.71 -3.20 10.19
C TYR A 362 -13.16 -1.78 10.11
N GLU A 363 -12.92 -1.12 11.25
CA GLU A 363 -12.25 0.18 11.28
C GLU A 363 -10.84 0.11 10.67
N SER A 364 -10.07 -0.92 11.04
CA SER A 364 -8.75 -1.17 10.47
C SER A 364 -8.78 -1.65 9.01
N LEU A 365 -9.96 -1.72 8.40
CA LEU A 365 -10.17 -1.95 6.98
C LEU A 365 -10.83 -0.74 6.29
N GLU A 366 -11.08 0.36 6.99
CA GLU A 366 -11.81 1.51 6.47
C GLU A 366 -11.24 1.98 5.12
N GLY A 367 -12.11 2.10 4.12
CA GLY A 367 -11.74 2.52 2.76
C GLY A 367 -11.00 1.47 1.94
N MET A 368 -10.54 0.37 2.54
CA MET A 368 -9.72 -0.64 1.84
C MET A 368 -10.54 -1.37 0.79
N PHE A 369 -9.91 -1.65 -0.34
CA PHE A 369 -10.45 -2.53 -1.36
C PHE A 369 -10.32 -3.97 -0.89
N VAL A 370 -11.46 -4.62 -0.68
CA VAL A 370 -11.57 -5.95 -0.06
C VAL A 370 -12.24 -6.95 -1.00
N GLN A 371 -12.06 -8.22 -0.67
CA GLN A 371 -12.67 -9.35 -1.35
C GLN A 371 -13.34 -10.28 -0.34
N ILE A 372 -14.58 -10.68 -0.61
CA ILE A 372 -15.31 -11.70 0.14
C ILE A 372 -15.55 -12.90 -0.78
N ASN A 373 -15.02 -14.05 -0.41
CA ASN A 373 -15.18 -15.29 -1.16
C ASN A 373 -16.46 -16.00 -0.76
N ASN A 374 -17.20 -16.54 -1.74
CA ASN A 374 -18.39 -17.38 -1.52
C ASN A 374 -19.35 -16.79 -0.48
N GLY A 375 -19.67 -15.50 -0.60
CA GLY A 375 -20.54 -14.82 0.35
C GLY A 375 -21.91 -15.50 0.43
N VAL A 376 -22.42 -15.75 1.64
CA VAL A 376 -23.77 -16.29 1.84
C VAL A 376 -24.66 -15.26 2.55
N ALA A 377 -25.83 -14.99 1.97
CA ALA A 377 -26.81 -14.06 2.52
C ALA A 377 -27.41 -14.59 3.82
N THR A 378 -27.37 -13.77 4.87
CA THR A 378 -28.04 -14.03 6.17
C THR A 378 -29.31 -13.22 6.35
N SER A 379 -29.55 -12.24 5.47
CA SER A 379 -30.80 -11.49 5.36
C SER A 379 -31.32 -11.49 3.92
N PRO A 380 -32.62 -11.20 3.71
CA PRO A 380 -33.08 -10.74 2.41
C PRO A 380 -32.47 -9.37 2.05
N THR A 381 -32.47 -9.03 0.77
CA THR A 381 -32.17 -7.66 0.33
C THR A 381 -33.30 -6.73 0.75
N ASN A 382 -32.99 -5.68 1.49
CA ASN A 382 -34.01 -4.77 2.01
C ASN A 382 -34.48 -3.75 0.94
N SER A 383 -35.27 -2.76 1.37
CA SER A 383 -35.80 -1.71 0.51
C SER A 383 -34.75 -0.70 0.03
N PHE A 384 -33.62 -0.60 0.73
CA PHE A 384 -32.53 0.30 0.41
C PHE A 384 -31.52 -0.31 -0.56
N GLY A 385 -31.51 -1.64 -0.73
CA GLY A 385 -30.53 -2.33 -1.58
C GLY A 385 -29.55 -3.18 -0.77
N GLU A 386 -29.58 -3.07 0.53
CA GLU A 386 -28.62 -3.68 1.43
C GLU A 386 -28.91 -5.17 1.68
N THR A 387 -27.86 -5.97 1.80
CA THR A 387 -27.94 -7.41 2.17
C THR A 387 -26.81 -7.78 3.13
N TRP A 388 -27.12 -8.47 4.23
CA TRP A 388 -26.10 -9.00 5.15
C TRP A 388 -25.50 -10.30 4.64
N VAL A 389 -24.17 -10.39 4.64
CA VAL A 389 -23.41 -11.52 4.10
C VAL A 389 -22.38 -12.03 5.09
N LEU A 390 -22.22 -13.35 5.14
CA LEU A 390 -21.09 -14.03 5.79
C LEU A 390 -20.05 -14.47 4.74
N PRO A 391 -18.74 -14.25 4.98
CA PRO A 391 -17.68 -14.81 4.15
C PRO A 391 -17.63 -16.33 4.15
N ASP A 392 -17.07 -16.93 3.10
CA ASP A 392 -16.73 -18.35 2.99
C ASP A 392 -17.90 -19.32 3.30
N ASN A 393 -19.10 -19.03 2.81
CA ASN A 393 -20.32 -19.76 3.14
C ASN A 393 -20.63 -19.82 4.66
N GLY A 394 -20.09 -18.89 5.43
CA GLY A 394 -20.20 -18.82 6.89
C GLY A 394 -19.32 -19.81 7.63
N ALA A 395 -18.16 -20.20 7.08
CA ALA A 395 -17.26 -21.18 7.69
C ALA A 395 -16.76 -20.78 9.09
N ASN A 396 -16.51 -19.49 9.33
CA ASN A 396 -16.02 -18.95 10.61
C ASN A 396 -17.13 -18.31 11.45
N ALA A 397 -18.39 -18.44 11.03
CA ALA A 397 -19.51 -17.82 11.71
C ALA A 397 -20.03 -18.68 12.85
N THR A 398 -20.40 -18.01 13.93
CA THR A 398 -21.07 -18.60 15.10
C THR A 398 -22.58 -18.39 14.97
N GLY A 399 -23.35 -18.98 15.87
CA GLY A 399 -24.79 -18.69 15.96
C GLY A 399 -25.62 -19.00 14.70
N ARG A 400 -25.14 -19.79 13.72
CA ARG A 400 -25.92 -20.02 12.49
C ARG A 400 -27.18 -20.86 12.76
N THR A 401 -28.34 -20.33 12.37
CA THR A 401 -29.61 -21.04 12.45
C THR A 401 -29.72 -22.13 11.39
N ALA A 402 -30.57 -23.14 11.61
CA ALA A 402 -30.86 -24.18 10.62
C ALA A 402 -31.44 -23.64 9.30
N ARG A 403 -31.98 -22.40 9.31
CA ARG A 403 -32.48 -21.69 8.13
C ARG A 403 -31.45 -20.70 7.57
N GLY A 404 -30.18 -20.77 7.97
CA GLY A 404 -29.08 -20.03 7.35
C GLY A 404 -28.86 -18.59 7.82
N GLY A 405 -29.76 -18.03 8.64
CA GLY A 405 -29.57 -16.71 9.27
C GLY A 405 -28.67 -16.75 10.51
N SER A 406 -28.27 -15.57 10.98
CA SER A 406 -27.43 -15.37 12.18
C SER A 406 -28.28 -15.22 13.45
N LEU A 407 -27.97 -15.99 14.50
CA LEU A 407 -28.65 -15.94 15.80
C LEU A 407 -27.96 -14.92 16.69
N ILE A 408 -28.71 -13.92 17.18
CA ILE A 408 -28.23 -13.06 18.25
C ILE A 408 -28.33 -13.80 19.58
N SER A 409 -27.26 -13.76 20.37
CA SER A 409 -27.20 -14.26 21.75
C SER A 409 -26.68 -13.17 22.69
N ALA A 410 -26.76 -13.42 24.00
CA ALA A 410 -26.32 -12.44 25.01
C ALA A 410 -24.83 -12.04 24.87
N ASN A 411 -24.00 -12.91 24.30
CA ASN A 411 -22.56 -12.70 24.17
C ASN A 411 -22.09 -12.72 22.70
N ASP A 412 -23.02 -12.72 21.75
CA ASP A 412 -22.70 -12.82 20.33
C ASP A 412 -23.76 -12.10 19.49
N TYR A 413 -23.37 -10.94 18.98
CA TYR A 413 -24.19 -10.14 18.07
C TYR A 413 -23.80 -10.34 16.59
N ASN A 414 -22.96 -11.34 16.34
CA ASN A 414 -22.41 -11.79 15.06
C ASN A 414 -21.59 -10.68 14.37
N PRO A 415 -20.45 -10.25 14.92
CA PRO A 415 -19.57 -9.27 14.28
C PRO A 415 -19.00 -9.73 12.93
N GLU A 416 -19.05 -11.02 12.61
CA GLU A 416 -18.45 -11.57 11.40
C GLU A 416 -19.28 -11.40 10.11
N ARG A 417 -20.48 -10.83 10.22
CA ARG A 417 -21.30 -10.46 9.05
C ARG A 417 -21.00 -9.03 8.65
N VAL A 418 -21.05 -8.78 7.35
CA VAL A 418 -20.90 -7.42 6.78
C VAL A 418 -22.07 -7.11 5.86
N GLN A 419 -22.49 -5.86 5.85
CA GLN A 419 -23.54 -5.38 4.97
C GLN A 419 -22.96 -5.09 3.59
N ILE A 420 -23.63 -5.56 2.54
CA ILE A 420 -23.29 -5.22 1.16
C ILE A 420 -24.30 -4.19 0.67
N ASP A 421 -23.82 -3.09 0.11
CA ASP A 421 -24.66 -1.99 -0.36
C ASP A 421 -24.33 -1.62 -1.83
N ASP A 422 -25.32 -1.11 -2.56
CA ASP A 422 -25.22 -0.71 -3.98
C ASP A 422 -24.91 0.79 -4.19
N ASP A 423 -24.50 1.51 -3.14
CA ASP A 423 -24.18 2.94 -3.17
C ASP A 423 -23.14 3.34 -4.24
N LEU A 424 -22.27 2.41 -4.66
CA LEU A 424 -21.26 2.64 -5.72
C LEU A 424 -21.64 2.04 -7.08
N PHE A 425 -22.88 1.59 -7.26
CA PHE A 425 -23.35 1.11 -8.56
C PHE A 425 -23.51 2.28 -9.52
N SER A 426 -22.79 2.22 -10.63
CA SER A 426 -22.96 3.19 -11.72
C SER A 426 -24.27 3.01 -12.49
N SER A 427 -24.87 1.82 -12.40
CA SER A 427 -26.18 1.49 -12.98
C SER A 427 -26.78 0.25 -12.30
N GLY A 428 -28.11 0.13 -12.36
CA GLY A 428 -28.83 -1.00 -11.76
C GLY A 428 -29.05 -0.83 -10.26
N THR A 429 -29.46 -1.92 -9.61
CA THR A 429 -29.67 -2.02 -8.16
C THR A 429 -29.17 -3.37 -7.69
N SER A 430 -28.92 -3.51 -6.40
CA SER A 430 -28.62 -4.77 -5.74
C SER A 430 -29.62 -5.87 -6.14
N PRO A 431 -29.14 -7.08 -6.47
CA PRO A 431 -30.00 -8.22 -6.75
C PRO A 431 -30.87 -8.53 -5.53
N LYS A 432 -32.17 -8.76 -5.75
CA LYS A 432 -33.10 -9.13 -4.67
C LYS A 432 -32.91 -10.60 -4.30
N VAL A 433 -32.30 -10.86 -3.14
CA VAL A 433 -32.05 -12.21 -2.61
C VAL A 433 -32.81 -12.49 -1.32
N ASN A 434 -32.87 -13.76 -0.95
CA ASN A 434 -33.34 -14.24 0.35
C ASN A 434 -32.19 -14.96 1.09
N VAL A 435 -32.38 -15.22 2.38
CA VAL A 435 -31.44 -15.97 3.23
C VAL A 435 -31.00 -17.27 2.55
N GLY A 436 -29.70 -17.53 2.58
CA GLY A 436 -29.07 -18.70 1.99
C GLY A 436 -28.70 -18.55 0.51
N ALA A 437 -29.01 -17.43 -0.15
CA ALA A 437 -28.44 -17.13 -1.46
C ALA A 437 -26.92 -17.00 -1.35
N THR A 438 -26.19 -17.53 -2.34
CA THR A 438 -24.75 -17.36 -2.42
C THR A 438 -24.37 -16.39 -3.53
N PHE A 439 -23.28 -15.67 -3.32
CA PHE A 439 -22.72 -14.72 -4.28
C PHE A 439 -21.45 -15.30 -4.90
N ASN A 440 -21.16 -14.86 -6.13
CA ASN A 440 -19.81 -14.93 -6.64
C ASN A 440 -18.89 -14.08 -5.73
N THR A 441 -17.58 -14.17 -5.92
CA THR A 441 -16.63 -13.31 -5.20
C THR A 441 -17.06 -11.85 -5.27
N ILE A 442 -17.24 -11.23 -4.09
CA ILE A 442 -17.64 -9.83 -3.95
C ILE A 442 -16.36 -9.02 -3.77
N THR A 443 -16.19 -7.96 -4.55
CA THR A 443 -15.11 -6.99 -4.35
C THR A 443 -15.69 -5.57 -4.24
N GLY A 444 -15.15 -4.78 -3.31
CA GLY A 444 -15.66 -3.46 -3.00
C GLY A 444 -14.77 -2.74 -2.00
N VAL A 445 -15.07 -1.48 -1.71
CA VAL A 445 -14.38 -0.73 -0.64
C VAL A 445 -15.16 -0.82 0.66
N VAL A 446 -14.47 -0.88 1.79
CA VAL A 446 -15.12 -0.80 3.11
C VAL A 446 -15.50 0.66 3.39
N SER A 447 -16.70 0.88 3.91
CA SER A 447 -17.22 2.18 4.32
C SER A 447 -18.03 2.02 5.62
N TYR A 448 -18.54 3.13 6.14
CA TYR A 448 -19.44 3.14 7.29
C TYR A 448 -20.65 4.04 7.02
N ASN A 449 -21.86 3.54 7.28
CA ASN A 449 -23.05 4.36 7.24
C ASN A 449 -24.17 3.76 8.11
N PHE A 450 -25.12 4.60 8.53
CA PHE A 450 -26.30 4.16 9.31
C PHE A 450 -26.05 3.16 10.46
N ASN A 451 -24.93 3.32 11.16
CA ASN A 451 -24.42 2.51 12.27
C ASN A 451 -23.87 1.13 11.89
N ASN A 452 -23.47 0.93 10.64
CA ASN A 452 -22.92 -0.32 10.16
C ASN A 452 -21.68 -0.08 9.28
N TYR A 453 -20.72 -1.00 9.37
CA TYR A 453 -19.73 -1.15 8.33
C TYR A 453 -20.34 -1.85 7.12
N GLU A 454 -19.98 -1.35 5.95
CA GLU A 454 -20.50 -1.77 4.66
C GLU A 454 -19.33 -2.10 3.74
N VAL A 455 -19.53 -3.08 2.85
CA VAL A 455 -18.69 -3.24 1.66
C VAL A 455 -19.49 -2.72 0.48
N LEU A 456 -18.90 -1.77 -0.24
CA LEU A 456 -19.49 -1.09 -1.37
C LEU A 456 -18.90 -1.62 -2.69
N PRO A 457 -19.47 -2.68 -3.28
CA PRO A 457 -19.11 -3.13 -4.61
C PRO A 457 -19.57 -2.15 -5.71
N THR A 458 -18.94 -2.24 -6.88
CA THR A 458 -19.42 -1.56 -8.10
C THR A 458 -20.41 -2.40 -8.90
N SER A 459 -20.48 -3.69 -8.62
CA SER A 459 -21.48 -4.64 -9.13
C SER A 459 -21.57 -5.87 -8.23
N LEU A 460 -22.74 -6.52 -8.19
CA LEU A 460 -22.94 -7.73 -7.38
C LEU A 460 -23.61 -8.83 -8.20
N ALA A 461 -23.06 -10.05 -8.14
CA ALA A 461 -23.53 -11.20 -8.89
C ALA A 461 -23.91 -12.36 -7.95
N VAL A 462 -25.16 -12.82 -8.07
CA VAL A 462 -25.67 -13.99 -7.34
C VAL A 462 -25.18 -15.26 -8.03
N ALA A 463 -24.52 -16.14 -7.28
CA ALA A 463 -24.07 -17.45 -7.75
C ALA A 463 -25.22 -18.47 -7.70
N SER A 464 -25.97 -18.50 -6.60
CA SER A 464 -27.14 -19.37 -6.46
C SER A 464 -28.21 -18.76 -5.57
N PRO A 465 -29.50 -18.96 -5.88
CA PRO A 465 -30.59 -18.47 -5.04
C PRO A 465 -30.68 -19.29 -3.74
N GLY A 466 -31.20 -18.66 -2.68
CA GLY A 466 -31.55 -19.36 -1.45
C GLY A 466 -32.61 -20.44 -1.72
N THR A 467 -32.45 -21.60 -1.07
CA THR A 467 -33.32 -22.78 -1.30
C THR A 467 -34.51 -22.85 -0.35
N LEU A 468 -34.65 -21.89 0.57
CA LEU A 468 -35.74 -21.87 1.53
C LEU A 468 -37.08 -21.59 0.83
N ALA A 469 -37.97 -22.57 0.90
CA ALA A 469 -39.36 -22.38 0.52
C ALA A 469 -40.13 -21.75 1.68
N LYS A 470 -41.10 -20.88 1.33
CA LYS A 470 -42.11 -20.40 2.28
C LYS A 470 -42.83 -21.60 2.88
N GLU A 471 -42.90 -21.66 4.22
CA GLU A 471 -43.74 -22.66 4.87
C GLU A 471 -45.20 -22.41 4.51
N THR A 472 -45.88 -23.46 4.06
CA THR A 472 -47.30 -23.45 3.76
C THR A 472 -48.01 -24.44 4.68
N THR A 473 -49.28 -24.17 4.97
CA THR A 473 -50.14 -25.08 5.72
C THR A 473 -51.23 -25.62 4.81
N THR A 474 -51.61 -26.88 5.03
CA THR A 474 -52.79 -27.48 4.41
C THR A 474 -54.07 -27.17 5.17
N LEU A 475 -53.97 -26.52 6.34
CA LEU A 475 -55.12 -26.11 7.15
C LEU A 475 -55.89 -24.98 6.45
N ALA A 476 -57.09 -25.30 5.98
CA ALA A 476 -58.06 -24.34 5.47
C ALA A 476 -59.15 -24.08 6.51
N GLY A 477 -59.54 -22.82 6.68
CA GLY A 477 -60.71 -22.48 7.49
C GLY A 477 -62.00 -22.94 6.80
N ASP A 478 -63.03 -23.19 7.60
CA ASP A 478 -64.38 -23.50 7.13
C ASP A 478 -65.43 -22.75 7.97
N THR A 479 -66.72 -23.07 7.80
CA THR A 479 -67.81 -22.43 8.56
C THR A 479 -67.73 -22.62 10.08
N ASN A 480 -66.93 -23.58 10.55
CA ASN A 480 -66.76 -23.93 11.96
C ASN A 480 -65.32 -23.79 12.48
N ASN A 481 -64.33 -23.58 11.59
CA ASN A 481 -62.91 -23.59 11.93
C ASN A 481 -62.17 -22.34 11.39
N LEU A 482 -61.40 -21.68 12.24
CA LEU A 482 -60.54 -20.54 11.88
C LEU A 482 -59.08 -20.99 11.75
N THR A 483 -58.41 -20.63 10.66
CA THR A 483 -56.94 -20.76 10.56
C THR A 483 -56.28 -19.56 11.23
N ILE A 484 -55.59 -19.78 12.34
CA ILE A 484 -54.82 -18.75 13.05
C ILE A 484 -53.34 -19.03 12.81
N ALA A 485 -52.63 -18.07 12.20
CA ALA A 485 -51.18 -18.04 12.20
C ALA A 485 -50.73 -17.15 13.36
N ALA A 486 -50.07 -17.74 14.35
CA ALA A 486 -49.41 -16.99 15.41
C ALA A 486 -47.92 -16.86 15.04
N PHE A 487 -47.46 -15.63 14.84
CA PHE A 487 -46.04 -15.33 14.71
C PHE A 487 -45.61 -14.55 15.95
N ASN A 488 -44.54 -14.98 16.62
CA ASN A 488 -44.03 -14.26 17.78
C ASN A 488 -43.19 -13.07 17.31
N VAL A 489 -43.81 -11.89 17.28
CA VAL A 489 -43.18 -10.63 16.86
C VAL A 489 -42.35 -9.98 17.97
N GLU A 490 -42.45 -10.44 19.24
CA GLU A 490 -41.69 -9.84 20.35
C GLU A 490 -40.20 -10.18 20.32
N LYS A 491 -39.78 -11.18 19.53
CA LYS A 491 -38.36 -11.49 19.28
C LYS A 491 -37.79 -10.84 18.00
N LEU A 492 -38.52 -9.91 17.38
CA LEU A 492 -38.08 -9.15 16.19
C LEU A 492 -37.63 -7.71 16.49
N ARG A 493 -37.73 -7.23 17.74
CA ARG A 493 -37.10 -5.95 18.10
C ARG A 493 -35.61 -6.22 18.44
N PRO A 494 -34.67 -5.47 17.83
CA PRO A 494 -33.25 -5.60 18.13
C PRO A 494 -32.94 -5.31 19.60
#